data_AF-A0A2E3SD93-F1
#
_entry.id   AF-A0A2E3SD93-F1
#
_cell.length_a   1.000
_cell.length_b   1.000
_cell.length_c   1.000
_cell.angle_alpha   90.00
_cell.angle_beta   90.00
_cell.angle_gamma   90.00
#
_symmetry.space_group_name_H-M   'P 1'
#
loop_
_entity.id
_entity.type
_entity.pdbx_description
1 polymer ?
#
loop_
_entity_poly.entity_id
_entity_poly.type
_entity_poly.pdbx_seq_one_letter_code
_entity_poly.pdbx_strand_id
1 'polypeptide(L)'
;MFHILFICGGQVIVFNAHRFFILNVVKHLKKNLNIQKNIIKLILILVCGITYGQTEIVGKVISGISGEKPISDIYAQELITKQPLIMADSLGNFRIEYLEPNKKYIIEISAFGYGKQKFDVETKSGINNVTFELKADCEYNAERAESDWKNGTANLLLVGSIAPIANTSSDNRFEKKFGIKYFDFGCEPPIDECLKEYNQRIFELMDKKYGMKWRKNVRSDVEYLK
;
A
#
# COMPACT_ATOMS: atom_id res chain seq x y z
N MET A 1 55.18 44.17 -41.37
CA MET A 1 53.73 44.45 -41.44
C MET A 1 53.20 43.64 -42.62
N PHE A 2 52.51 42.52 -42.39
CA PHE A 2 52.05 41.65 -43.49
C PHE A 2 50.69 42.15 -44.01
N HIS A 3 50.63 42.53 -45.29
CA HIS A 3 49.40 42.85 -45.99
C HIS A 3 49.02 41.69 -46.90
N ILE A 4 47.82 41.15 -46.73
CA ILE A 4 47.23 40.15 -47.63
C ILE A 4 46.39 40.93 -48.64
N LEU A 5 46.76 40.83 -49.92
CA LEU A 5 46.06 41.49 -51.02
C LEU A 5 45.13 40.48 -51.69
N PHE A 6 43.82 40.77 -51.71
CA PHE A 6 42.85 40.05 -52.53
C PHE A 6 42.30 41.01 -53.59
N ILE A 7 42.35 40.61 -54.86
CA ILE A 7 41.80 41.37 -55.98
C ILE A 7 40.58 40.62 -56.51
N CYS A 8 39.40 41.17 -56.28
CA CYS A 8 38.16 40.77 -56.95
C CYS A 8 37.43 42.05 -57.37
N GLY A 9 37.21 42.25 -58.67
CA GLY A 9 36.32 43.31 -59.18
C GLY A 9 36.83 44.76 -59.10
N GLY A 10 38.14 45.01 -59.09
CA GLY A 10 38.69 46.35 -59.34
C GLY A 10 38.65 47.36 -58.19
N GLN A 11 38.26 46.96 -56.97
CA GLN A 11 38.43 47.77 -55.75
C GLN A 11 39.50 47.16 -54.83
N VAL A 12 40.49 47.95 -54.45
CA VAL A 12 41.53 47.56 -53.48
C VAL A 12 40.96 47.71 -52.07
N ILE A 13 40.60 46.59 -51.45
CA ILE A 13 40.17 46.57 -50.05
C ILE A 13 41.40 46.18 -49.19
N VAL A 14 41.98 47.15 -48.49
CA VAL A 14 43.08 46.91 -47.56
C VAL A 14 42.51 46.34 -46.26
N PHE A 15 42.52 45.01 -46.11
CA PHE A 15 42.18 44.38 -44.84
C PHE A 15 43.39 44.42 -43.91
N ASN A 16 43.25 45.15 -42.80
CA ASN A 16 44.22 45.12 -41.71
C ASN A 16 44.14 43.75 -41.01
N ALA A 17 45.05 42.83 -41.38
CA ALA A 17 45.08 41.45 -40.89
C ALA A 17 45.12 41.34 -39.36
N HIS A 18 45.69 42.35 -38.69
CA HIS A 18 45.71 42.46 -37.23
C HIS A 18 44.29 42.60 -36.65
N ARG A 19 43.39 43.32 -37.33
CA ARG A 19 42.01 43.55 -36.90
C ARG A 19 41.14 42.31 -37.10
N PHE A 20 41.38 41.52 -38.15
CA PHE A 20 40.67 40.27 -38.42
C PHE A 20 41.04 39.17 -37.41
N PHE A 21 42.31 39.06 -37.06
CA PHE A 21 42.78 38.08 -36.07
C PHE A 21 42.24 38.39 -34.67
N ILE A 22 42.26 39.67 -34.24
CA ILE A 22 41.69 40.10 -32.95
C ILE A 22 40.17 39.85 -32.90
N LEU A 23 39.43 40.14 -33.97
CA LEU A 23 37.98 39.89 -34.01
C LEU A 23 37.65 38.40 -33.89
N ASN A 24 38.40 37.52 -34.54
CA ASN A 24 38.20 36.07 -34.42
C ASN A 24 38.59 35.55 -33.03
N VAL A 25 39.69 36.03 -32.44
CA VAL A 25 40.08 35.67 -31.07
C VAL A 25 39.03 36.15 -30.05
N VAL A 26 38.55 37.39 -30.16
CA VAL A 26 37.50 37.94 -29.28
C VAL A 26 36.17 37.18 -29.46
N LYS A 27 35.81 36.78 -30.69
CA LYS A 27 34.63 35.97 -30.96
C LYS A 27 34.76 34.57 -30.36
N HIS A 28 35.96 33.97 -30.42
CA HIS A 28 36.25 32.68 -29.82
C HIS A 28 36.23 32.73 -28.28
N LEU A 29 36.79 33.80 -27.69
CA LEU A 29 36.76 34.06 -26.24
C LEU A 29 35.33 34.31 -25.74
N LYS A 30 34.53 35.13 -26.45
CA LYS A 30 33.10 35.34 -26.14
C LYS A 30 32.28 34.05 -26.24
N LYS A 31 32.53 33.22 -27.25
CA LYS A 31 31.87 31.92 -27.41
C LYS A 31 32.20 31.00 -26.23
N ASN A 32 33.46 30.94 -25.80
CA ASN A 32 33.89 30.16 -24.63
C ASN A 32 33.25 30.67 -23.32
N LEU A 33 33.17 31.99 -23.14
CA LEU A 33 32.49 32.60 -21.99
C LEU A 33 30.99 32.32 -21.98
N ASN A 34 30.31 32.33 -23.14
CA ASN A 34 28.89 31.98 -23.23
C ASN A 34 28.65 30.49 -22.99
N ILE A 35 29.54 29.62 -23.46
CA ILE A 35 29.50 28.18 -23.18
C ILE A 35 29.66 27.95 -21.66
N GLN A 36 30.64 28.60 -21.01
CA GLN A 36 30.79 28.54 -19.54
C GLN A 36 29.55 29.05 -18.80
N LYS A 37 28.97 30.18 -19.21
CA LYS A 37 27.73 30.72 -18.59
C LYS A 37 26.55 29.77 -18.75
N ASN A 38 26.40 29.13 -19.91
CA ASN A 38 25.34 28.16 -20.15
C ASN A 38 25.55 26.88 -19.35
N ILE A 39 26.80 26.39 -19.23
CA ILE A 39 27.14 25.26 -18.37
C ILE A 39 26.86 25.58 -16.89
N ILE A 40 27.22 26.77 -16.42
CA ILE A 40 26.91 27.22 -15.04
C ILE A 40 25.40 27.29 -14.81
N LYS A 41 24.62 27.83 -15.75
CA LYS A 41 23.15 27.81 -15.68
C LYS A 41 22.59 26.39 -15.65
N LEU A 42 23.14 25.47 -16.46
CA LEU A 42 22.72 24.08 -16.50
C LEU A 42 23.03 23.35 -15.17
N ILE A 43 24.21 23.59 -14.59
CA ILE A 43 24.60 23.07 -13.27
C ILE A 43 23.71 23.64 -12.17
N LEU A 44 23.37 24.93 -12.19
CA LEU A 44 22.44 25.55 -11.25
C LEU A 44 21.03 24.95 -11.34
N ILE A 45 20.55 24.63 -12.55
CA ILE A 45 19.25 23.95 -12.75
C ILE A 45 19.31 22.51 -12.21
N LEU A 46 20.42 21.80 -12.44
CA LEU A 46 20.63 20.44 -11.93
C LEU A 46 20.75 20.40 -10.40
N VAL A 47 21.46 21.34 -9.78
CA VAL A 47 21.64 21.40 -8.31
C VAL A 47 20.34 21.83 -7.61
N CYS A 48 19.55 22.74 -8.19
CA CYS A 48 18.23 23.08 -7.66
C CYS A 48 17.20 21.95 -7.85
N GLY A 49 17.37 21.07 -8.84
CA GLY A 49 16.49 19.93 -9.07
C GLY A 49 16.64 18.80 -8.03
N ILE A 50 17.78 18.73 -7.34
CA ILE A 50 18.08 17.66 -6.37
C ILE A 50 17.63 18.05 -4.94
N THR A 51 17.29 19.32 -4.70
CA THR A 51 16.87 19.81 -3.37
C THR A 51 15.36 19.77 -3.14
N TYR A 52 14.58 19.11 -4.00
CA TYR A 52 13.26 18.64 -3.56
C TYR A 52 13.52 17.51 -2.57
N GLY A 53 13.51 17.85 -1.27
CA GLY A 53 13.58 16.86 -0.22
C GLY A 53 12.46 15.86 -0.41
N GLN A 54 12.78 14.71 -0.99
CA GLN A 54 11.83 13.62 -1.18
C GLN A 54 11.34 13.25 0.22
N THR A 55 10.03 13.30 0.40
CA THR A 55 9.41 12.79 1.62
C THR A 55 8.76 11.45 1.32
N GLU A 56 8.64 10.64 2.36
CA GLU A 56 8.05 9.32 2.29
C GLU A 56 7.09 9.13 3.46
N ILE A 57 6.11 8.26 3.23
CA ILE A 57 5.23 7.72 4.26
C ILE A 57 5.64 6.27 4.49
N VAL A 58 5.98 5.96 5.73
CA VAL A 58 6.15 4.59 6.23
C VAL A 58 4.89 4.26 7.01
N GLY A 59 4.03 3.44 6.40
CA GLY A 59 2.75 3.06 6.95
C GLY A 59 2.82 1.72 7.68
N LYS A 60 2.15 1.61 8.82
CA LYS A 60 1.80 0.35 9.48
C LYS A 60 0.30 0.21 9.55
N VAL A 61 -0.26 -0.91 9.12
CA VAL A 61 -1.71 -1.16 9.17
C VAL A 61 -2.02 -2.12 10.32
N ILE A 62 -3.01 -1.75 11.13
CA ILE A 62 -3.53 -2.55 12.23
C ILE A 62 -5.05 -2.71 12.12
N SER A 63 -5.55 -3.81 12.64
CA SER A 63 -6.95 -4.14 12.80
C SER A 63 -7.50 -3.41 14.02
N GLY A 64 -8.64 -2.73 13.87
CA GLY A 64 -9.39 -2.20 15.00
C GLY A 64 -10.04 -3.28 15.89
N ILE A 65 -10.01 -4.56 15.46
CA ILE A 65 -10.53 -5.70 16.25
C ILE A 65 -9.42 -6.20 17.19
N SER A 66 -8.26 -6.56 16.62
CA SER A 66 -7.20 -7.25 17.36
C SER A 66 -6.06 -6.35 17.82
N GLY A 67 -5.94 -5.13 17.27
CA GLY A 67 -4.76 -4.27 17.45
C GLY A 67 -3.51 -4.76 16.72
N GLU A 68 -3.59 -5.91 16.03
CA GLU A 68 -2.52 -6.54 15.26
C GLU A 68 -2.73 -6.34 13.76
N LYS A 69 -1.84 -6.86 12.92
CA LYS A 69 -2.06 -6.87 11.46
C LYS A 69 -3.38 -7.60 11.12
N PRO A 70 -4.22 -7.05 10.22
CA PRO A 70 -5.34 -7.77 9.65
C PRO A 70 -4.98 -9.18 9.12
N ILE A 71 -5.88 -10.16 9.31
CA ILE A 71 -5.70 -11.52 8.78
C ILE A 71 -6.10 -11.53 7.30
N SER A 72 -5.42 -10.73 6.48
CA SER A 72 -5.59 -10.70 5.04
C SER A 72 -4.45 -9.91 4.38
N ASP A 73 -4.39 -9.99 3.04
CA ASP A 73 -3.53 -9.12 2.26
C ASP A 73 -4.04 -7.67 2.34
N ILE A 74 -3.09 -6.76 2.53
CA ILE A 74 -3.37 -5.33 2.71
C ILE A 74 -2.78 -4.59 1.53
N TYR A 75 -3.61 -3.75 0.93
CA TYR A 75 -3.23 -2.93 -0.21
C TYR A 75 -3.39 -1.46 0.15
N ALA A 76 -2.41 -0.64 -0.20
CA ALA A 76 -2.40 0.80 0.00
C ALA A 76 -2.20 1.53 -1.33
N GLN A 77 -2.90 2.63 -1.52
CA GLN A 77 -2.77 3.48 -2.70
C GLN A 77 -2.85 4.96 -2.33
N GLU A 78 -1.92 5.75 -2.84
CA GLU A 78 -1.99 7.21 -2.80
C GLU A 78 -2.84 7.71 -3.98
N LEU A 79 -3.95 8.41 -3.70
CA LEU A 79 -4.97 8.73 -4.70
C LEU A 79 -4.76 10.05 -5.48
N ILE A 80 -3.99 11.00 -4.96
CA ILE A 80 -3.80 12.34 -5.54
C ILE A 80 -2.86 12.27 -6.75
N THR A 81 -1.69 11.69 -6.56
CA THR A 81 -0.69 11.46 -7.63
C THR A 81 -0.93 10.12 -8.34
N LYS A 82 -1.88 9.32 -7.85
CA LYS A 82 -2.27 8.02 -8.41
C LYS A 82 -1.09 7.06 -8.52
N GLN A 83 -0.33 6.95 -7.44
CA GLN A 83 0.76 5.98 -7.38
C GLN A 83 0.23 4.55 -7.57
N PRO A 84 1.09 3.61 -8.01
CA PRO A 84 0.74 2.20 -8.09
C PRO A 84 0.21 1.66 -6.77
N LEU A 85 -0.62 0.62 -6.85
CA LEU A 85 -1.08 -0.12 -5.68
C LEU A 85 0.13 -0.80 -5.01
N ILE A 86 0.26 -0.63 -3.70
CA ILE A 86 1.34 -1.20 -2.89
C ILE A 86 0.75 -2.28 -1.99
N MET A 87 1.33 -3.47 -2.00
CA MET A 87 1.00 -4.53 -1.05
C MET A 87 1.84 -4.35 0.21
N ALA A 88 1.22 -4.41 1.39
CA ALA A 88 1.94 -4.36 2.66
C ALA A 88 2.66 -5.70 2.94
N ASP A 89 3.73 -5.65 3.71
CA ASP A 89 4.50 -6.83 4.09
C ASP A 89 3.77 -7.75 5.09
N SER A 90 4.42 -8.84 5.51
CA SER A 90 3.86 -9.80 6.46
C SER A 90 3.56 -9.22 7.85
N LEU A 91 4.15 -8.07 8.20
CA LEU A 91 3.95 -7.33 9.44
C LEU A 91 2.99 -6.15 9.29
N GLY A 92 2.45 -5.94 8.09
CA GLY A 92 1.49 -4.87 7.79
C GLY A 92 2.15 -3.53 7.45
N ASN A 93 3.45 -3.51 7.16
CA ASN A 93 4.14 -2.28 6.79
C ASN A 93 4.16 -2.06 5.27
N PHE A 94 4.11 -0.79 4.86
CA PHE A 94 4.29 -0.38 3.46
C PHE A 94 5.01 0.97 3.39
N ARG A 95 5.47 1.34 2.19
CA ARG A 95 6.19 2.59 1.94
C ARG A 95 5.66 3.29 0.69
N ILE A 96 5.44 4.60 0.80
CA ILE A 96 5.10 5.49 -0.33
C ILE A 96 6.21 6.53 -0.42
N GLU A 97 6.92 6.56 -1.55
CA GLU A 97 8.09 7.42 -1.78
C GLU A 97 7.77 8.55 -2.76
N TYR A 98 8.74 9.45 -2.96
CA TYR A 98 8.68 10.55 -3.94
C TYR A 98 7.52 11.53 -3.72
N LEU A 99 7.17 11.78 -2.46
CA LEU A 99 6.16 12.76 -2.09
C LEU A 99 6.78 14.15 -1.91
N GLU A 100 5.92 15.17 -1.91
CA GLU A 100 6.27 16.55 -1.58
C GLU A 100 6.07 16.79 -0.07
N PRO A 101 6.97 17.52 0.61
CA PRO A 101 6.80 17.87 2.03
C PRO A 101 5.71 18.93 2.23
N ASN A 102 5.07 18.91 3.40
CA ASN A 102 4.02 19.86 3.80
C ASN A 102 2.81 19.82 2.86
N LYS A 103 2.48 18.64 2.35
CA LYS A 103 1.36 18.41 1.43
C LYS A 103 0.44 17.35 2.01
N LYS A 104 -0.86 17.52 1.75
CA LYS A 104 -1.89 16.56 2.13
C LYS A 104 -2.06 15.52 1.04
N TYR A 105 -2.11 14.27 1.44
CA TYR A 105 -2.33 13.09 0.61
C TYR A 105 -3.52 12.29 1.13
N ILE A 106 -4.18 11.56 0.23
CA ILE A 106 -5.25 10.63 0.58
C ILE A 106 -4.73 9.22 0.34
N ILE A 107 -4.57 8.47 1.42
CA ILE A 107 -4.15 7.07 1.37
C ILE A 107 -5.41 6.20 1.47
N GLU A 108 -5.72 5.47 0.40
CA GLU A 108 -6.74 4.42 0.42
C GLU A 108 -6.10 3.10 0.82
N ILE A 109 -6.61 2.47 1.86
CA ILE A 109 -6.19 1.15 2.32
C ILE A 109 -7.36 0.20 2.18
N SER A 110 -7.09 -1.00 1.67
CA SER A 110 -8.07 -2.08 1.58
C SER A 110 -7.48 -3.39 2.06
N ALA A 111 -8.29 -4.12 2.80
CA ALA A 111 -8.03 -5.47 3.25
C ALA A 111 -9.34 -6.28 3.08
N PHE A 112 -9.24 -7.59 2.92
CA PHE A 112 -10.43 -8.42 2.69
C PHE A 112 -11.40 -8.33 3.88
N GLY A 113 -12.70 -8.18 3.61
CA GLY A 113 -13.73 -7.93 4.62
C GLY A 113 -13.79 -6.50 5.20
N TYR A 114 -12.68 -5.76 5.25
CA TYR A 114 -12.63 -4.38 5.79
C TYR A 114 -13.13 -3.29 4.84
N GLY A 115 -13.29 -3.63 3.56
CA GLY A 115 -13.58 -2.67 2.51
C GLY A 115 -12.42 -1.69 2.25
N LYS A 116 -12.71 -0.62 1.52
CA LYS A 116 -11.76 0.46 1.21
C LYS A 116 -11.94 1.62 2.19
N GLN A 117 -10.89 1.99 2.89
CA GLN A 117 -10.89 3.08 3.88
C GLN A 117 -9.88 4.15 3.47
N LYS A 118 -10.24 5.42 3.64
CA LYS A 118 -9.43 6.56 3.21
C LYS A 118 -8.92 7.34 4.42
N PHE A 119 -7.65 7.73 4.33
CA PHE A 119 -6.94 8.43 5.40
C PHE A 119 -6.24 9.67 4.86
N ASP A 120 -6.50 10.82 5.48
CA ASP A 120 -5.78 12.05 5.19
C ASP A 120 -4.42 12.04 5.91
N VAL A 121 -3.34 12.22 5.16
CA VAL A 121 -1.98 12.28 5.70
C VAL A 121 -1.31 13.58 5.24
N GLU A 122 -0.91 14.42 6.19
CA GLU A 122 -0.10 15.59 5.91
C GLU A 122 1.38 15.26 6.12
N THR A 123 2.17 15.33 5.05
CA THR A 123 3.60 15.01 5.09
C THR A 123 4.41 16.13 5.72
N LYS A 124 5.47 15.78 6.42
CA LYS A 124 6.57 16.67 6.82
C LYS A 124 7.82 16.29 6.02
N SER A 125 8.83 17.15 5.97
CA SER A 125 10.12 16.80 5.36
C SER A 125 10.71 15.52 5.99
N GLY A 126 11.23 14.61 5.16
CA GLY A 126 11.82 13.35 5.60
C GLY A 126 10.79 12.21 5.71
N ILE A 127 10.90 11.40 6.77
CA ILE A 127 10.12 10.18 6.98
C ILE A 127 8.89 10.46 7.84
N ASN A 128 7.70 10.08 7.34
CA ASN A 128 6.45 10.17 8.07
C ASN A 128 5.99 8.77 8.48
N ASN A 129 6.16 8.42 9.76
CA ASN A 129 5.65 7.16 10.30
C ASN A 129 4.17 7.34 10.67
N VAL A 130 3.30 6.52 10.07
CA VAL A 130 1.85 6.59 10.30
C VAL A 130 1.31 5.20 10.58
N THR A 131 0.49 5.08 11.62
CA THR A 131 -0.28 3.86 11.88
C THR A 131 -1.71 4.08 11.40
N PHE A 132 -2.18 3.17 10.57
CA PHE A 132 -3.52 3.17 10.01
C PHE A 132 -4.33 2.06 10.69
N GLU A 133 -5.33 2.45 11.45
CA GLU A 133 -6.28 1.51 12.06
C GLU A 133 -7.48 1.31 11.14
N LEU A 134 -7.65 0.08 10.64
CA LEU A 134 -8.82 -0.27 9.84
C LEU A 134 -9.99 -0.57 10.77
N LYS A 135 -11.07 0.18 10.60
CA LYS A 135 -12.32 -0.05 11.32
C LYS A 135 -13.03 -1.27 10.74
N ALA A 136 -13.47 -2.17 11.61
CA ALA A 136 -14.26 -3.32 11.24
C ALA A 136 -15.70 -3.18 11.75
N ASP A 137 -16.63 -3.78 11.02
CA ASP A 137 -17.98 -4.05 11.50
C ASP A 137 -18.14 -5.57 11.68
N CYS A 138 -18.04 -6.04 12.92
CA CYS A 138 -18.13 -7.46 13.25
C CYS A 138 -19.54 -7.83 13.68
N GLU A 139 -20.35 -8.32 12.74
CA GLU A 139 -21.64 -8.96 13.06
C GLU A 139 -21.43 -10.26 13.86
N TYR A 140 -20.32 -10.96 13.62
CA TYR A 140 -19.92 -12.17 14.35
C TYR A 140 -18.77 -11.85 15.29
N ASN A 141 -18.99 -12.01 16.59
CA ASN A 141 -18.01 -11.73 17.64
C ASN A 141 -18.27 -12.64 18.85
N ALA A 142 -17.41 -12.53 19.87
CA ALA A 142 -17.52 -13.36 21.07
C ALA A 142 -18.85 -13.17 21.86
N GLU A 143 -19.39 -11.96 21.90
CA GLU A 143 -20.66 -11.66 22.59
C GLU A 143 -21.85 -12.31 21.89
N ARG A 144 -21.86 -12.27 20.55
CA ARG A 144 -22.87 -12.96 19.77
C ARG A 144 -22.74 -14.47 19.92
N ALA A 145 -21.52 -15.02 19.89
CA ALA A 145 -21.29 -16.45 20.11
C ALA A 145 -21.89 -16.93 21.46
N GLU A 146 -21.72 -16.13 22.52
CA GLU A 146 -22.35 -16.36 23.82
C GLU A 146 -23.88 -16.36 23.76
N SER A 147 -24.45 -15.37 23.09
CA SER A 147 -25.89 -15.24 22.92
C SER A 147 -26.48 -16.43 22.15
N ASP A 148 -25.89 -16.74 21.00
CA ASP A 148 -26.33 -17.84 20.14
C ASP A 148 -26.20 -19.20 20.85
N TRP A 149 -25.14 -19.39 21.62
CA TRP A 149 -24.96 -20.58 22.44
C TRP A 149 -26.06 -20.75 23.49
N LYS A 150 -26.40 -19.67 24.22
CA LYS A 150 -27.47 -19.69 25.23
C LYS A 150 -28.84 -19.94 24.62
N ASN A 151 -29.07 -19.44 23.41
CA ASN A 151 -30.33 -19.56 22.69
C ASN A 151 -30.45 -20.88 21.89
N GLY A 152 -29.39 -21.70 21.84
CA GLY A 152 -29.40 -22.95 21.07
C GLY A 152 -29.37 -22.74 19.55
N THR A 153 -28.86 -21.59 19.11
CA THR A 153 -28.74 -21.18 17.70
C THR A 153 -27.29 -21.02 17.24
N ALA A 154 -26.33 -21.48 18.06
CA ALA A 154 -24.90 -21.43 17.74
C ALA A 154 -24.58 -22.15 16.42
N ASN A 155 -23.61 -21.58 15.70
CA ASN A 155 -23.08 -22.14 14.48
C ASN A 155 -21.55 -22.36 14.59
N LEU A 156 -21.01 -23.25 13.77
CA LEU A 156 -19.61 -23.22 13.37
C LEU A 156 -19.56 -22.56 12.00
N LEU A 157 -18.91 -21.39 11.97
CA LEU A 157 -18.81 -20.56 10.78
C LEU A 157 -17.71 -21.12 9.87
N LEU A 158 -18.02 -21.26 8.58
CA LEU A 158 -17.11 -21.81 7.58
C LEU A 158 -16.85 -20.77 6.49
N VAL A 159 -15.59 -20.68 6.07
CA VAL A 159 -15.19 -19.98 4.84
C VAL A 159 -15.27 -20.98 3.70
N GLY A 160 -16.24 -20.78 2.82
CA GLY A 160 -16.51 -21.68 1.72
C GLY A 160 -15.68 -21.37 0.48
N SER A 161 -16.25 -21.76 -0.65
CA SER A 161 -15.76 -21.38 -1.97
C SER A 161 -16.94 -21.04 -2.87
N ILE A 162 -16.70 -20.83 -4.16
CA ILE A 162 -17.76 -20.67 -5.17
C ILE A 162 -18.72 -21.89 -5.15
N ALA A 163 -18.23 -23.07 -4.75
CA ALA A 163 -19.03 -24.26 -4.53
C ALA A 163 -18.94 -24.71 -3.06
N PRO A 164 -19.90 -24.32 -2.20
CA PRO A 164 -19.97 -24.75 -0.81
C PRO A 164 -19.98 -26.28 -0.68
N ILE A 165 -19.34 -26.79 0.37
CA ILE A 165 -19.29 -28.22 0.66
C ILE A 165 -20.55 -28.61 1.43
N ALA A 166 -21.41 -29.42 0.79
CA ALA A 166 -22.62 -29.92 1.41
C ALA A 166 -22.29 -30.85 2.60
N ASN A 167 -23.07 -30.72 3.68
CA ASN A 167 -22.96 -31.59 4.84
C ASN A 167 -23.15 -33.06 4.46
N THR A 168 -22.21 -33.90 4.89
CA THR A 168 -22.34 -35.36 4.82
C THR A 168 -23.30 -35.88 5.89
N SER A 169 -23.64 -37.17 5.83
CA SER A 169 -24.40 -37.81 6.91
C SER A 169 -23.67 -37.79 8.26
N SER A 170 -22.34 -37.72 8.27
CA SER A 170 -21.57 -37.59 9.51
C SER A 170 -21.74 -36.20 10.12
N ASP A 171 -21.72 -35.17 9.28
CA ASP A 171 -21.88 -33.77 9.69
C ASP A 171 -23.25 -33.54 10.28
N ASN A 172 -24.32 -34.03 9.62
CA ASN A 172 -25.68 -33.94 10.13
C ASN A 172 -25.85 -34.65 11.49
N ARG A 173 -25.13 -35.76 11.73
CA ARG A 173 -25.11 -36.42 13.05
C ARG A 173 -24.35 -35.61 14.09
N PHE A 174 -23.23 -34.98 13.70
CA PHE A 174 -22.49 -34.07 14.57
C PHE A 174 -23.38 -32.91 15.02
N GLU A 175 -24.04 -32.24 14.07
CA GLU A 175 -24.92 -31.11 14.33
C GLU A 175 -26.02 -31.49 15.33
N LYS A 176 -26.71 -32.61 15.07
CA LYS A 176 -27.77 -33.12 15.96
C LYS A 176 -27.24 -33.51 17.34
N LYS A 177 -26.04 -34.11 17.41
CA LYS A 177 -25.45 -34.58 18.67
C LYS A 177 -25.06 -33.42 19.60
N PHE A 178 -24.54 -32.34 19.04
CA PHE A 178 -24.03 -31.20 19.81
C PHE A 178 -24.96 -29.99 19.85
N GLY A 179 -26.05 -29.99 19.06
CA GLY A 179 -26.98 -28.87 19.00
C GLY A 179 -26.34 -27.63 18.38
N ILE A 180 -25.51 -27.82 17.36
CA ILE A 180 -24.79 -26.77 16.64
C ILE A 180 -24.96 -27.00 15.14
N LYS A 181 -24.92 -25.96 14.31
CA LYS A 181 -24.99 -26.11 12.84
C LYS A 181 -23.73 -25.60 12.17
N TYR A 182 -23.42 -26.10 11.00
CA TYR A 182 -22.44 -25.49 10.11
C TYR A 182 -23.11 -24.37 9.32
N PHE A 183 -22.47 -23.20 9.28
CA PHE A 183 -22.91 -22.08 8.46
C PHE A 183 -21.79 -21.68 7.50
N ASP A 184 -22.00 -21.96 6.21
CA ASP A 184 -21.03 -21.72 5.15
C ASP A 184 -21.38 -20.41 4.43
N PHE A 185 -20.46 -19.44 4.45
CA PHE A 185 -20.63 -18.15 3.80
C PHE A 185 -20.29 -18.16 2.29
N GLY A 186 -19.84 -19.29 1.75
CA GLY A 186 -19.35 -19.37 0.39
C GLY A 186 -18.14 -18.45 0.19
N CYS A 187 -18.14 -17.69 -0.90
CA CYS A 187 -17.06 -16.75 -1.24
C CYS A 187 -17.23 -15.34 -0.64
N GLU A 188 -18.23 -15.12 0.20
CA GLU A 188 -18.50 -13.83 0.86
C GLU A 188 -18.53 -13.97 2.39
N PRO A 189 -17.45 -14.48 3.02
CA PRO A 189 -17.36 -14.55 4.48
C PRO A 189 -17.23 -13.14 5.11
N PRO A 190 -17.55 -13.02 6.41
CA PRO A 190 -17.20 -11.84 7.18
C PRO A 190 -15.67 -11.70 7.29
N ILE A 191 -15.20 -10.61 7.91
CA ILE A 191 -13.78 -10.42 8.24
C ILE A 191 -13.26 -11.63 9.03
N ASP A 192 -12.11 -12.16 8.64
CA ASP A 192 -11.51 -13.37 9.21
C ASP A 192 -11.29 -13.26 10.73
N GLU A 193 -10.90 -12.10 11.23
CA GLU A 193 -10.82 -11.85 12.67
C GLU A 193 -12.16 -12.01 13.38
N CYS A 194 -13.25 -11.48 12.81
CA CYS A 194 -14.60 -11.62 13.37
C CYS A 194 -15.03 -13.09 13.42
N LEU A 195 -14.78 -13.83 12.32
CA LEU A 195 -15.06 -15.26 12.22
C LEU A 195 -14.27 -16.06 13.26
N LYS A 196 -12.99 -15.76 13.40
CA LYS A 196 -12.09 -16.36 14.39
C LYS A 196 -12.58 -16.12 15.81
N GLU A 197 -12.91 -14.89 16.18
CA GLU A 197 -13.40 -14.58 17.54
C GLU A 197 -14.68 -15.36 17.88
N TYR A 198 -15.65 -15.37 16.95
CA TYR A 198 -16.89 -16.12 17.14
C TYR A 198 -16.62 -17.62 17.29
N ASN A 199 -15.92 -18.23 16.33
CA ASN A 199 -15.66 -19.67 16.33
C ASN A 199 -14.85 -20.11 17.55
N GLN A 200 -13.79 -19.37 17.91
CA GLN A 200 -12.99 -19.67 19.09
C GLN A 200 -13.83 -19.65 20.36
N ARG A 201 -14.75 -18.69 20.49
CA ARG A 201 -15.64 -18.66 21.65
C ARG A 201 -16.59 -19.85 21.68
N ILE A 202 -17.13 -20.25 20.53
CA ILE A 202 -17.95 -21.47 20.43
C ILE A 202 -17.14 -22.72 20.80
N PHE A 203 -15.88 -22.84 20.35
CA PHE A 203 -15.03 -23.98 20.70
C PHE A 203 -14.81 -24.09 22.21
N GLU A 204 -14.55 -22.98 22.89
CA GLU A 204 -14.40 -22.92 24.35
C GLU A 204 -15.67 -23.39 25.06
N LEU A 205 -16.85 -22.96 24.57
CA LEU A 205 -18.15 -23.33 25.11
C LEU A 205 -18.45 -24.83 24.89
N MET A 206 -18.12 -25.35 23.70
CA MET A 206 -18.23 -26.77 23.38
C MET A 206 -17.30 -27.63 24.23
N ASP A 207 -16.04 -27.22 24.40
CA ASP A 207 -15.08 -27.91 25.25
C ASP A 207 -15.53 -27.93 26.72
N LYS A 208 -16.05 -26.80 27.21
CA LYS A 208 -16.56 -26.71 28.58
C LYS A 208 -17.75 -27.65 28.81
N LYS A 209 -18.64 -27.80 27.83
CA LYS A 209 -19.87 -28.62 27.97
C LYS A 209 -19.66 -30.10 27.65
N TYR A 210 -18.85 -30.41 26.64
CA TYR A 210 -18.74 -31.76 26.07
C TYR A 210 -17.33 -32.38 26.20
N GLY A 211 -16.36 -31.62 26.72
CA GLY A 211 -14.95 -31.98 26.68
C GLY A 211 -14.38 -31.98 25.26
N MET A 212 -13.10 -32.30 25.08
CA MET A 212 -12.43 -32.18 23.78
C MET A 212 -12.75 -33.28 22.75
N LYS A 213 -13.61 -34.26 23.07
CA LYS A 213 -13.87 -35.40 22.18
C LYS A 213 -14.60 -35.02 20.89
N TRP A 214 -15.38 -33.94 20.90
CA TRP A 214 -16.12 -33.48 19.71
C TRP A 214 -15.18 -33.05 18.58
N ARG A 215 -14.00 -32.50 18.90
CA ARG A 215 -12.99 -32.02 17.96
C ARG A 215 -12.49 -33.07 16.98
N LYS A 216 -12.62 -34.37 17.29
CA LYS A 216 -12.26 -35.47 16.37
C LYS A 216 -13.30 -35.74 15.29
N ASN A 217 -14.51 -35.21 15.45
CA ASN A 217 -15.66 -35.50 14.58
C ASN A 217 -16.20 -34.25 13.88
N VAL A 218 -15.62 -33.08 14.17
CA VAL A 218 -15.96 -31.83 13.49
C VAL A 218 -15.40 -31.87 12.06
N ARG A 219 -16.04 -31.14 11.14
CA ARG A 219 -15.51 -30.99 9.78
C ARG A 219 -14.10 -30.38 9.83
N SER A 220 -13.25 -30.82 8.90
CA SER A 220 -11.85 -30.39 8.82
C SER A 220 -11.66 -28.97 8.29
N ASP A 221 -12.69 -28.39 7.67
CA ASP A 221 -12.70 -27.03 7.14
C ASP A 221 -13.24 -25.99 8.15
N VAL A 222 -13.49 -26.40 9.39
CA VAL A 222 -13.68 -25.47 10.50
C VAL A 222 -12.34 -24.83 10.85
N GLU A 223 -12.21 -23.54 10.50
CA GLU A 223 -10.98 -22.80 10.72
C GLU A 223 -10.76 -22.41 12.19
N TYR A 224 -9.51 -22.09 12.52
CA TYR A 224 -9.05 -21.58 13.82
C TYR A 224 -9.18 -22.54 15.02
N LEU A 225 -9.59 -23.78 14.79
CA LEU A 225 -9.58 -24.85 15.80
C LEU A 225 -8.14 -25.36 16.00
N LYS A 226 -7.60 -25.17 17.20
CA LYS A 226 -6.22 -25.59 17.58
C LYS A 226 -6.16 -26.99 18.18
#